data_AF-A0AAE1D6L4-F1
#
_entry.id   AF-A0AAE1D6L4-F1
#
_cell.length_a   1.000
_cell.length_b   1.000
_cell.length_c   1.000
_cell.angle_alpha   90.00
_cell.angle_beta   90.00
_cell.angle_gamma   90.00
#
_symmetry.space_group_name_H-M   'P 1'
#
loop_
_entity.id
_entity.type
_entity.pdbx_description
1 polymer ?
#
loop_
_entity_poly.entity_id
_entity_poly.type
_entity_poly.pdbx_seq_one_letter_code
_entity_poly.pdbx_strand_id
1 'polypeptide(L)'
;MHQTSSQRSNYPYYAPDQLSEIGLSWLSIRPALRDRTILAIHQTSSQRSNYPYYADQLSEIGLSWLSIRPALRDRAILTMHQTSSQRSDYPYYAPDQLSEIGLSLLCTRPALRDRTILAVHQTSSMRSNYPYYAPDILSEIGLSWLSIRSAHGDRTILSIHQTSSQGSNYPYYAPDILSEIGLSWLSIRSAHGDRTILSIHRTSSQGSEYPYYAPDHLSEIGLSWLSIRPALRDRTILTMHQTSYQRSDYPGYPSDRLTAIGLS
;
A
#
# COMPACT_ATOMS: atom_id res chain seq x y z
N MET A 1 9.12 13.10 -14.95
CA MET A 1 8.03 13.86 -14.26
C MET A 1 7.97 13.40 -12.82
N HIS A 2 7.85 14.33 -11.88
CA HIS A 2 7.85 14.04 -10.45
C HIS A 2 6.72 14.79 -9.76
N GLN A 3 5.93 14.12 -8.91
CA GLN A 3 4.93 14.73 -8.04
C GLN A 3 5.17 14.30 -6.60
N THR A 4 5.17 15.26 -5.69
CA THR A 4 5.29 15.06 -4.25
C THR A 4 4.12 15.70 -3.54
N SER A 5 3.42 14.92 -2.71
CA SER A 5 2.47 15.41 -1.72
C SER A 5 2.98 15.03 -0.34
N SER A 6 3.01 15.99 0.58
CA SER A 6 3.40 15.73 1.97
C SER A 6 2.46 16.49 2.88
N GLN A 7 1.74 15.77 3.73
CA GLN A 7 0.97 16.32 4.82
C GLN A 7 1.64 15.94 6.13
N ARG A 8 1.84 16.94 6.98
CA ARG A 8 2.34 16.73 8.33
C ARG A 8 1.45 17.49 9.31
N SER A 9 0.88 16.75 10.23
CA SER A 9 0.03 17.28 11.27
C SER A 9 0.71 17.11 12.61
N ASN A 10 0.71 18.18 13.40
CA ASN A 10 1.38 18.20 14.69
C ASN A 10 0.58 19.08 15.64
N TYR A 11 -0.04 18.46 16.64
CA TYR A 11 -0.89 19.15 17.61
C TYR A 11 -0.27 19.06 19.00
N PRO A 12 0.57 20.04 19.39
CA PRO A 12 1.41 19.90 20.57
C PRO A 12 0.69 20.04 21.92
N TYR A 13 -0.54 20.58 21.99
CA TYR A 13 -1.15 20.95 23.28
C TYR A 13 -2.64 20.64 23.45
N TYR A 14 -3.45 20.68 22.39
CA TYR A 14 -4.87 20.34 22.44
C TYR A 14 -5.35 20.03 21.02
N ALA A 15 -5.92 18.85 20.79
CA ALA A 15 -6.74 18.60 19.62
C ALA A 15 -8.22 18.82 20.00
N PRO A 16 -9.08 19.23 19.05
CA PRO A 16 -10.52 19.25 19.29
C PRO A 16 -11.02 17.85 19.66
N ASP A 17 -12.12 17.78 20.43
CA ASP A 17 -12.77 16.53 20.86
C ASP A 17 -12.98 15.54 19.70
N GLN A 18 -13.23 16.07 18.50
CA GLN A 18 -13.19 15.31 17.25
C GLN A 18 -12.21 15.92 16.25
N LEU A 19 -11.28 15.11 15.75
CA LEU A 19 -10.36 15.48 14.68
C LEU A 19 -10.49 14.55 13.48
N SER A 20 -10.62 15.12 12.28
CA SER A 20 -10.58 14.36 11.02
C SER A 20 -9.54 14.95 10.09
N GLU A 21 -8.63 14.10 9.63
CA GLU A 21 -7.56 14.46 8.72
C GLU A 21 -7.65 13.68 7.42
N ILE A 22 -7.62 14.38 6.29
CA ILE A 22 -7.69 13.77 4.97
C ILE A 22 -6.51 14.24 4.12
N GLY A 23 -5.60 13.32 3.82
CA GLY A 23 -4.48 13.53 2.90
C GLY A 23 -4.76 12.92 1.54
N LEU A 24 -4.79 13.76 0.48
CA LEU A 24 -5.02 13.31 -0.89
C LEU A 24 -3.80 13.56 -1.79
N SER A 25 -3.40 12.55 -2.54
CA SER A 25 -2.42 12.66 -3.62
C SER A 25 -2.95 11.99 -4.87
N TRP A 26 -3.19 12.77 -5.92
CA TRP A 26 -3.76 12.28 -7.17
C TRP A 26 -2.88 12.68 -8.35
N LEU A 27 -2.56 11.69 -9.20
CA LEU A 27 -1.93 11.91 -10.50
C LEU A 27 -2.64 11.10 -11.58
N SER A 28 -3.01 11.76 -12.68
CA SER A 28 -3.57 11.10 -13.85
C SER A 28 -2.97 11.65 -15.13
N ILE A 29 -2.27 10.81 -15.88
CA ILE A 29 -1.56 11.22 -17.10
C ILE A 29 -1.62 10.17 -18.21
N ARG A 30 -1.43 10.61 -19.45
CA ARG A 30 -1.52 9.78 -20.66
C ARG A 30 -0.36 10.08 -21.63
N PRO A 31 0.88 9.73 -21.27
CA PRO A 31 2.02 10.02 -22.13
C PRO A 31 2.00 9.16 -23.40
N ALA A 32 2.44 9.75 -24.51
CA ALA A 32 2.71 9.04 -25.76
C ALA A 32 4.21 9.11 -26.06
N LEU A 33 4.87 7.95 -26.09
CA LEU A 33 6.31 7.82 -26.29
C LEU A 33 6.58 7.06 -27.59
N ARG A 34 7.48 7.59 -28.40
CA ARG A 34 7.89 7.01 -29.69
C ARG A 34 9.40 7.20 -29.88
N ASP A 35 9.96 6.57 -30.91
CA ASP A 35 11.28 6.91 -31.44
C ASP A 35 12.39 6.98 -30.40
N ARG A 36 12.60 5.88 -29.66
CA ARG A 36 13.68 5.75 -28.65
C ARG A 36 13.56 6.72 -27.47
N THR A 37 12.35 7.15 -27.13
CA THR A 37 12.12 8.01 -25.97
C THR A 37 12.14 7.22 -24.66
N ILE A 38 12.70 7.84 -23.62
CA ILE A 38 12.68 7.34 -22.24
C ILE A 38 11.91 8.35 -21.38
N LEU A 39 10.98 7.85 -20.57
CA LEU A 39 10.27 8.67 -19.59
C LEU A 39 10.20 7.95 -18.23
N ALA A 40 10.48 8.70 -17.17
CA ALA A 40 10.27 8.28 -15.80
C ALA A 40 9.17 9.13 -15.15
N ILE A 41 8.23 8.47 -14.46
CA ILE A 41 7.16 9.10 -13.68
C ILE A 41 7.28 8.62 -12.24
N HIS A 42 7.36 9.58 -11.32
CA HIS A 42 7.43 9.31 -9.89
C HIS A 42 6.32 10.09 -9.17
N GLN A 43 5.53 9.40 -8.35
CA GLN A 43 4.61 10.00 -7.40
C GLN A 43 4.98 9.55 -5.99
N THR A 44 5.17 10.53 -5.10
CA THR A 44 5.42 10.29 -3.69
C THR A 44 4.34 10.99 -2.87
N SER A 45 3.70 10.25 -1.97
CA SER A 45 2.74 10.78 -1.01
C SER A 45 3.13 10.37 0.41
N SER A 46 3.27 11.35 1.30
CA SER A 46 3.54 11.10 2.71
C SER A 46 2.49 11.79 3.56
N GLN A 47 1.87 11.05 4.47
CA GLN A 47 1.07 11.61 5.55
C GLN A 47 1.74 11.23 6.86
N ARG A 48 2.01 12.22 7.70
CA ARG A 48 2.57 12.00 9.02
C ARG A 48 1.81 12.78 10.07
N SER A 49 1.36 12.08 11.08
CA SER A 49 0.56 12.64 12.14
C SER A 49 1.24 12.39 13.48
N ASN A 50 1.28 13.40 14.33
CA ASN A 50 1.92 13.35 15.63
C ASN A 50 1.08 14.10 16.67
N TYR A 51 0.48 13.35 17.59
CA TYR A 51 -0.41 13.88 18.61
C TYR A 51 0.07 13.47 19.99
N PRO A 52 0.77 14.37 20.70
CA PRO A 52 1.18 14.11 22.05
C PRO A 52 0.05 14.10 23.09
N TYR A 53 -1.09 14.77 22.87
CA TYR A 53 -2.16 14.90 23.88
C TYR A 53 -3.59 15.02 23.31
N TYR A 54 -4.56 14.50 24.08
CA TYR A 54 -6.04 14.57 24.02
C TYR A 54 -6.74 14.95 22.69
N ALA A 55 -7.43 13.95 22.13
CA ALA A 55 -8.67 14.06 21.35
C ALA A 55 -9.60 12.93 21.85
N ASP A 56 -10.92 13.05 21.81
CA ASP A 56 -11.80 11.94 22.20
C ASP A 56 -12.00 10.98 21.01
N GLN A 57 -12.04 11.52 19.80
CA GLN A 57 -12.15 10.76 18.56
C GLN A 57 -11.24 11.31 17.47
N LEU A 58 -10.53 10.42 16.79
CA LEU A 58 -9.66 10.79 15.69
C LEU A 58 -9.85 9.88 14.48
N SER A 59 -9.92 10.48 13.30
CA SER A 59 -10.00 9.76 12.03
C SER A 59 -8.98 10.29 11.04
N GLU A 60 -8.14 9.39 10.52
CA GLU A 60 -7.15 9.73 9.49
C GLU A 60 -7.37 8.95 8.22
N ILE A 61 -7.44 9.66 7.10
CA ILE A 61 -7.61 9.06 5.78
C ILE A 61 -6.49 9.54 4.87
N GLY A 62 -5.60 8.63 4.50
CA GLY A 62 -4.54 8.85 3.52
C GLY A 62 -4.86 8.16 2.20
N LEU A 63 -5.02 8.92 1.11
CA LEU A 63 -5.28 8.40 -0.23
C LEU A 63 -4.18 8.80 -1.21
N SER A 64 -3.55 7.80 -1.82
CA SER A 64 -2.59 7.96 -2.91
C SER A 64 -3.09 7.25 -4.16
N TRP A 65 -3.37 8.01 -5.21
CA TRP A 65 -3.88 7.50 -6.48
C TRP A 65 -2.97 7.88 -7.64
N LEU A 66 -2.53 6.87 -8.40
CA LEU A 66 -1.82 7.02 -9.66
C LEU A 66 -2.57 6.30 -10.79
N SER A 67 -3.03 7.05 -11.80
CA SER A 67 -3.64 6.49 -13.01
C SER A 67 -2.90 6.89 -14.27
N ILE A 68 -2.18 5.95 -14.90
CA ILE A 68 -1.41 6.24 -16.12
C ILE A 68 -1.92 5.39 -17.28
N ARG A 69 -2.22 6.00 -18.42
CA ARG A 69 -2.57 5.29 -19.66
C ARG A 69 -1.56 5.58 -20.77
N PRO A 70 -0.38 4.96 -20.73
CA PRO A 70 0.68 5.30 -21.66
C PRO A 70 0.54 4.57 -22.99
N ALA A 71 0.99 5.20 -24.07
CA ALA A 71 1.16 4.57 -25.37
C ALA A 71 2.65 4.57 -25.75
N LEU A 72 3.26 3.39 -25.84
CA LEU A 72 4.67 3.22 -26.16
C LEU A 72 4.84 2.52 -27.50
N ARG A 73 5.72 3.07 -28.35
CA ARG A 73 6.10 2.49 -29.64
C ARG A 73 7.59 2.68 -29.90
N ASP A 74 8.12 1.91 -30.84
CA ASP A 74 9.41 2.18 -31.50
C ASP A 74 10.57 2.39 -30.52
N ARG A 75 10.83 1.36 -29.70
CA ARG A 75 11.93 1.35 -28.71
C ARG A 75 11.76 2.34 -27.56
N ALA A 76 10.53 2.64 -27.16
CA ALA A 76 10.26 3.47 -25.99
C ALA A 76 10.41 2.71 -24.66
N ILE A 77 10.83 3.43 -23.62
CA ILE A 77 10.95 2.94 -22.26
C ILE A 77 10.13 3.84 -21.33
N LEU A 78 9.31 3.23 -20.49
CA LEU A 78 8.60 3.92 -19.42
C LEU A 78 8.83 3.25 -18.08
N THR A 79 9.20 4.05 -17.09
CA THR A 79 9.29 3.65 -15.69
C THR A 79 8.28 4.44 -14.87
N MET A 80 7.51 3.74 -14.05
CA MET A 80 6.48 4.32 -13.18
C MET A 80 6.73 3.86 -11.75
N HIS A 81 6.85 4.82 -10.84
CA HIS A 81 7.04 4.58 -9.42
C HIS A 81 5.99 5.33 -8.61
N GLN A 82 5.25 4.63 -7.76
CA GLN A 82 4.41 5.23 -6.73
C GLN A 82 4.92 4.80 -5.36
N THR A 83 5.15 5.77 -4.48
CA THR A 83 5.48 5.56 -3.08
C THR A 83 4.45 6.26 -2.22
N SER A 84 3.80 5.52 -1.33
CA SER A 84 2.85 6.06 -0.37
C SER A 84 3.21 5.62 1.04
N SER A 85 3.35 6.58 1.96
CA SER A 85 3.58 6.32 3.37
C SER A 85 2.56 7.06 4.21
N GLN A 86 1.91 6.34 5.12
CA GLN A 86 1.16 6.91 6.24
C GLN A 86 1.84 6.51 7.53
N ARG A 87 2.09 7.47 8.41
CA ARG A 87 2.71 7.22 9.70
C ARG A 87 2.03 8.02 10.79
N SER A 88 1.62 7.33 11.84
CA SER A 88 1.02 7.95 13.01
C SER A 88 1.85 7.62 14.25
N ASP A 89 2.23 8.66 14.99
CA ASP A 89 2.99 8.53 16.24
C ASP A 89 2.18 9.19 17.39
N TYR A 90 1.76 8.40 18.40
CA TYR A 90 0.97 8.87 19.55
C TYR A 90 1.70 8.57 20.86
N PRO A 91 2.57 9.47 21.33
CA PRO A 91 3.55 9.15 22.36
C PRO A 91 3.04 9.12 23.80
N TYR A 92 1.81 9.51 24.14
CA TYR A 92 1.37 9.52 25.54
C TYR A 92 -0.07 9.05 25.73
N TYR A 93 -1.05 9.75 25.14
CA TYR A 93 -2.46 9.39 25.18
C TYR A 93 -3.02 9.33 23.78
N ALA A 94 -3.61 8.19 23.44
CA ALA A 94 -4.42 8.03 22.25
C ALA A 94 -5.89 8.39 22.57
N PRO A 95 -6.67 8.77 21.56
CA PRO A 95 -8.10 9.08 21.72
C PRO A 95 -8.90 7.84 22.14
N ASP A 96 -10.06 8.00 22.77
CA ASP A 96 -10.95 6.88 23.11
C ASP A 96 -11.28 6.03 21.88
N GLN A 97 -11.46 6.68 20.73
CA GLN A 97 -11.64 6.02 19.44
C GLN A 97 -10.70 6.54 18.36
N LEU A 98 -10.04 5.62 17.67
CA LEU A 98 -9.15 5.93 16.56
C LEU A 98 -9.48 5.08 15.32
N SER A 99 -9.61 5.75 14.18
CA SER A 99 -9.73 5.09 12.89
C SER A 99 -8.68 5.61 11.93
N GLU A 100 -7.84 4.72 11.42
CA GLU A 100 -6.84 5.06 10.41
C GLU A 100 -7.07 4.26 9.14
N ILE A 101 -7.11 4.95 8.00
CA ILE A 101 -7.34 4.36 6.68
C ILE A 101 -6.26 4.84 5.72
N GLY A 102 -5.41 3.93 5.25
CA GLY A 102 -4.37 4.20 4.26
C GLY A 102 -4.61 3.45 2.96
N LEU A 103 -4.94 4.15 1.88
CA LEU A 103 -5.15 3.56 0.55
C LEU A 103 -4.08 3.98 -0.45
N SER A 104 -3.45 3.00 -1.10
CA SER A 104 -2.49 3.17 -2.18
C SER A 104 -2.98 2.47 -3.44
N LEU A 105 -3.37 3.26 -4.44
CA LEU A 105 -4.05 2.77 -5.64
C LEU A 105 -3.23 3.14 -6.89
N LEU A 106 -2.67 2.14 -7.57
CA LEU A 106 -2.02 2.30 -8.87
C LEU A 106 -2.82 1.56 -9.93
N CYS A 107 -3.25 2.29 -10.96
CA CYS A 107 -3.91 1.72 -12.12
C CYS A 107 -3.18 2.13 -13.40
N THR A 108 -2.75 1.17 -14.21
CA THR A 108 -2.22 1.48 -15.54
C THR A 108 -2.86 0.67 -16.65
N ARG A 109 -3.04 1.33 -17.81
CA ARG A 109 -3.57 0.70 -19.02
C ARG A 109 -2.66 0.96 -20.21
N PRO A 110 -1.49 0.31 -20.29
CA PRO A 110 -0.51 0.59 -21.32
C PRO A 110 -0.89 -0.08 -22.66
N ALA A 111 -0.61 0.64 -23.74
CA ALA A 111 -0.57 0.09 -25.10
C ALA A 111 0.89 0.04 -25.55
N LEU A 112 1.45 -1.16 -25.66
CA LEU A 112 2.87 -1.39 -25.95
C LEU A 112 3.05 -2.00 -27.33
N ARG A 113 3.95 -1.47 -28.15
CA ARG A 113 4.32 -2.02 -29.46
C ARG A 113 5.81 -1.91 -29.71
N ASP A 114 6.36 -2.82 -30.51
CA ASP A 114 7.69 -2.72 -31.13
C ASP A 114 8.83 -2.38 -30.17
N ARG A 115 9.35 -3.42 -29.48
CA ARG A 115 10.58 -3.34 -28.67
C ARG A 115 10.47 -2.38 -27.48
N THR A 116 9.37 -2.42 -26.75
CA THR A 116 9.12 -1.50 -25.63
C THR A 116 9.34 -2.13 -24.27
N ILE A 117 9.72 -1.30 -23.32
CA ILE A 117 9.96 -1.69 -21.93
C ILE A 117 9.05 -0.87 -21.02
N LEU A 118 8.33 -1.55 -20.14
CA LEU A 118 7.53 -0.94 -19.10
C LEU A 118 7.93 -1.52 -17.75
N ALA A 119 8.32 -0.66 -16.82
CA ALA A 119 8.51 -1.02 -15.42
C ALA A 119 7.50 -0.29 -14.55
N VAL A 120 6.82 -1.04 -13.68
CA VAL A 120 5.82 -0.52 -12.74
C VAL A 120 6.20 -0.94 -11.33
N HIS A 121 6.39 0.04 -10.47
CA HIS A 121 6.76 -0.18 -9.08
C HIS A 121 5.77 0.57 -8.17
N GLN A 122 5.16 -0.15 -7.25
CA GLN A 122 4.34 0.43 -6.19
C GLN A 122 4.90 0.01 -4.83
N THR A 123 5.12 0.99 -3.96
CA THR A 123 5.48 0.77 -2.56
C THR A 123 4.46 1.48 -1.68
N SER A 124 3.87 0.76 -0.74
CA SER A 124 2.93 1.32 0.22
C SER A 124 3.28 0.88 1.64
N SER A 125 3.38 1.84 2.55
CA SER A 125 3.52 1.58 3.98
C SER A 125 2.50 2.33 4.82
N MET A 126 1.96 1.65 5.82
CA MET A 126 1.27 2.27 6.95
C MET A 126 1.95 1.80 8.20
N ARG A 127 2.19 2.70 9.14
CA ARG A 127 2.81 2.38 10.42
C ARG A 127 2.23 3.23 11.52
N SER A 128 1.89 2.58 12.62
CA SER A 128 1.31 3.26 13.76
C SER A 128 2.04 2.84 15.03
N ASN A 129 2.30 3.79 15.92
CA ASN A 129 3.11 3.56 17.12
C ASN A 129 2.52 4.28 18.32
N TYR A 130 2.13 3.50 19.32
CA TYR A 130 1.41 3.95 20.51
C TYR A 130 2.13 3.43 21.74
N PRO A 131 3.11 4.16 22.29
CA PRO A 131 3.99 3.59 23.28
C PRO A 131 3.25 3.32 24.59
N TYR A 132 2.51 4.30 25.11
CA TYR A 132 1.99 4.28 26.49
C TYR A 132 0.52 3.88 26.58
N TYR A 133 -0.41 4.69 26.08
CA TYR A 133 -1.84 4.37 26.07
C TYR A 133 -2.36 4.33 24.64
N ALA A 134 -2.88 3.17 24.24
CA ALA A 134 -3.66 3.02 23.02
C ALA A 134 -5.13 3.42 23.26
N PRO A 135 -5.90 3.66 22.19
CA PRO A 135 -7.34 3.91 22.26
C PRO A 135 -8.10 2.79 22.93
N ASP A 136 -9.28 3.05 23.50
CA ASP A 136 -10.21 1.97 23.88
C ASP A 136 -10.62 1.15 22.65
N ILE A 137 -10.88 1.84 21.53
CA ILE A 137 -11.24 1.24 20.24
C ILE A 137 -10.32 1.74 19.14
N LEU A 138 -9.64 0.80 18.49
CA LEU A 138 -8.74 1.08 17.35
C LEU A 138 -9.12 0.26 16.12
N SER A 139 -9.27 0.95 15.00
CA SER A 139 -9.47 0.36 13.68
C SER A 139 -8.44 0.88 12.69
N GLU A 140 -7.58 0.00 12.19
CA GLU A 140 -6.57 0.33 11.17
C GLU A 140 -6.85 -0.45 9.87
N ILE A 141 -6.95 0.27 8.76
CA ILE A 141 -7.24 -0.31 7.44
C ILE A 141 -6.20 0.14 6.43
N GLY A 142 -5.39 -0.81 5.96
CA GLY A 142 -4.41 -0.62 4.92
C GLY A 142 -4.80 -1.31 3.62
N LEU A 143 -4.93 -0.57 2.52
CA LEU A 143 -5.15 -1.14 1.20
C LEU A 143 -4.04 -0.76 0.21
N SER A 144 -3.45 -1.77 -0.42
CA SER A 144 -2.50 -1.62 -1.52
C SER A 144 -3.05 -2.30 -2.77
N TRP A 145 -3.44 -1.53 -3.77
CA TRP A 145 -4.00 -2.05 -5.02
C TRP A 145 -3.16 -1.65 -6.22
N LEU A 146 -2.69 -2.66 -6.95
CA LEU A 146 -2.04 -2.51 -8.24
C LEU A 146 -2.86 -3.21 -9.33
N SER A 147 -3.33 -2.45 -10.31
CA SER A 147 -4.01 -3.00 -11.49
C SER A 147 -3.32 -2.61 -12.79
N ILE A 148 -3.07 -3.61 -13.61
CA ILE A 148 -2.49 -3.46 -14.94
C ILE A 148 -3.41 -4.15 -15.95
N ARG A 149 -3.89 -3.37 -16.92
CA ARG A 149 -4.60 -3.91 -18.08
C ARG A 149 -3.88 -3.51 -19.36
N SER A 150 -3.20 -4.45 -19.98
CA SER A 150 -2.30 -4.16 -21.09
C SER A 150 -2.66 -4.94 -22.35
N ALA A 151 -2.35 -4.33 -23.50
CA ALA A 151 -2.31 -5.00 -24.80
C ALA A 151 -0.93 -4.77 -25.41
N HIS A 152 -0.31 -5.86 -25.85
CA HIS A 152 1.08 -5.87 -26.31
C HIS A 152 1.19 -6.30 -27.77
N GLY A 153 2.09 -5.64 -28.51
CA GLY A 153 2.67 -6.12 -29.76
C GLY A 153 3.98 -6.87 -29.52
N ASP A 154 4.79 -7.01 -30.56
CA ASP A 154 5.99 -7.85 -30.54
C ASP A 154 7.12 -7.31 -29.66
N ARG A 155 7.86 -8.23 -29.03
CA ARG A 155 9.12 -7.96 -28.29
C ARG A 155 8.93 -6.95 -27.16
N THR A 156 8.06 -7.24 -26.20
CA THR A 156 7.81 -6.35 -25.06
C THR A 156 8.40 -6.92 -23.77
N ILE A 157 8.88 -6.04 -22.90
CA ILE A 157 9.33 -6.38 -21.55
C ILE A 157 8.45 -5.63 -20.55
N LEU A 158 7.86 -6.38 -19.62
CA LEU A 158 7.06 -5.84 -18.53
C LEU A 158 7.61 -6.33 -17.19
N SER A 159 8.02 -5.40 -16.34
CA SER A 159 8.44 -5.68 -14.96
C SER A 159 7.46 -5.03 -14.00
N ILE A 160 6.93 -5.80 -13.06
CA ILE A 160 5.91 -5.34 -12.11
C ILE A 160 6.36 -5.71 -10.72
N HIS A 161 6.46 -4.70 -9.86
CA HIS A 161 6.84 -4.86 -8.46
C HIS A 161 5.81 -4.18 -7.57
N GLN A 162 5.25 -4.92 -6.63
CA GLN A 162 4.40 -4.37 -5.57
C GLN A 162 4.96 -4.77 -4.21
N THR A 163 5.21 -3.77 -3.37
CA THR A 163 5.59 -3.95 -1.98
C THR A 163 4.56 -3.26 -1.10
N SER A 164 3.95 -3.99 -0.17
CA SER A 164 3.02 -3.46 0.80
C SER A 164 3.39 -3.90 2.20
N SER A 165 3.60 -2.94 3.10
CA SER A 165 3.87 -3.21 4.51
C SER A 165 2.85 -2.51 5.38
N GLN A 166 2.28 -3.20 6.35
CA GLN A 166 1.56 -2.58 7.46
C GLN A 166 2.18 -3.10 8.75
N GLY A 167 2.18 -2.28 9.78
CA GLY A 167 2.52 -2.79 11.09
C GLY A 167 2.42 -1.75 12.17
N SER A 168 2.09 -2.24 13.35
CA SER A 168 1.70 -1.42 14.47
C SER A 168 2.39 -1.91 15.74
N ASN A 169 2.69 -0.99 16.65
CA ASN A 169 3.47 -1.30 17.85
C ASN A 169 2.84 -0.66 19.07
N TYR A 170 2.54 -1.49 20.06
CA TYR A 170 1.84 -1.14 21.29
C TYR A 170 2.59 -1.72 22.49
N PRO A 171 3.69 -1.09 22.93
CA PRO A 171 4.52 -1.67 23.97
C PRO A 171 3.75 -1.82 25.29
N TYR A 172 3.22 -0.73 25.86
CA TYR A 172 2.63 -0.75 27.20
C TYR A 172 1.17 -1.21 27.20
N TYR A 173 0.21 -0.37 26.78
CA TYR A 173 -1.22 -0.74 26.76
C TYR A 173 -1.74 -0.85 25.33
N ALA A 174 -2.25 -2.03 24.97
CA ALA A 174 -3.02 -2.22 23.74
C ALA A 174 -4.49 -1.77 23.94
N PRO A 175 -5.23 -1.53 22.84
CA PRO A 175 -6.66 -1.23 22.91
C PRO A 175 -7.49 -2.34 23.53
N ASP A 176 -8.64 -2.01 24.11
CA ASP A 176 -9.63 -3.02 24.52
C ASP A 176 -10.19 -3.75 23.29
N ILE A 177 -10.50 -3.00 22.23
CA ILE A 177 -10.95 -3.53 20.94
C ILE A 177 -9.99 -3.08 19.84
N LEU A 178 -9.36 -4.06 19.18
CA LEU A 178 -8.46 -3.83 18.06
C LEU A 178 -8.91 -4.59 16.81
N SER A 179 -9.06 -3.85 15.71
CA SER A 179 -9.30 -4.37 14.37
C SER A 179 -8.26 -3.86 13.39
N GLU A 180 -7.40 -4.75 12.91
CA GLU A 180 -6.39 -4.44 11.90
C GLU A 180 -6.69 -5.19 10.60
N ILE A 181 -6.83 -4.46 9.50
CA ILE A 181 -7.13 -5.02 8.18
C ILE A 181 -6.09 -4.55 7.17
N GLY A 182 -5.24 -5.47 6.73
CA GLY A 182 -4.28 -5.25 5.65
C GLY A 182 -4.67 -6.02 4.39
N LEU A 183 -5.11 -5.33 3.35
CA LEU A 183 -5.34 -5.94 2.04
C LEU A 183 -4.28 -5.49 1.04
N SER A 184 -3.68 -6.46 0.38
CA SER A 184 -2.83 -6.26 -0.77
C SER A 184 -3.48 -6.93 -1.96
N TRP A 185 -3.56 -6.24 -3.09
CA TRP A 185 -4.16 -6.76 -4.30
C TRP A 185 -3.31 -6.43 -5.52
N LEU A 186 -2.99 -7.47 -6.29
CA LEU A 186 -2.33 -7.35 -7.59
C LEU A 186 -3.20 -8.01 -8.67
N SER A 187 -3.64 -7.21 -9.64
CA SER A 187 -4.39 -7.71 -10.80
C SER A 187 -3.72 -7.34 -12.11
N ILE A 188 -3.37 -8.37 -12.89
CA ILE A 188 -2.76 -8.23 -14.20
C ILE A 188 -3.63 -8.94 -15.22
N ARG A 189 -4.13 -8.19 -16.19
CA ARG A 189 -4.79 -8.72 -17.38
C ARG A 189 -4.05 -8.24 -18.61
N SER A 190 -3.44 -9.17 -19.33
CA SER A 190 -2.57 -8.86 -20.45
C SER A 190 -2.92 -9.72 -21.65
N ALA A 191 -2.96 -9.10 -22.83
CA ALA A 191 -2.99 -9.81 -24.11
C ALA A 191 -1.60 -9.70 -24.76
N HIS A 192 -0.92 -10.83 -24.95
CA HIS A 192 0.47 -10.87 -25.40
C HIS A 192 0.57 -11.07 -26.91
N GLY A 193 1.45 -10.28 -27.54
CA GLY A 193 2.03 -10.58 -28.86
C GLY A 193 3.27 -11.45 -28.72
N ASP A 194 3.98 -11.66 -29.82
CA ASP A 194 5.10 -12.60 -29.87
C ASP A 194 6.31 -12.08 -29.07
N ARG A 195 7.04 -13.00 -28.41
CA ARG A 195 8.31 -12.71 -27.70
C ARG A 195 8.15 -11.70 -26.56
N THR A 196 7.26 -11.97 -25.62
CA THR A 196 7.06 -11.12 -24.43
C THR A 196 7.82 -11.68 -23.22
N ILE A 197 8.41 -10.80 -22.40
CA ILE A 197 8.93 -11.15 -21.08
C ILE A 197 8.09 -10.44 -20.03
N LEU A 198 7.52 -11.21 -19.11
CA LEU A 198 6.73 -10.72 -17.99
C LEU A 198 7.39 -11.18 -16.68
N SER A 199 7.86 -10.23 -15.89
CA SER A 199 8.36 -10.47 -14.54
C SER A 199 7.46 -9.80 -13.51
N ILE A 200 7.03 -10.58 -12.52
CA ILE A 200 6.14 -10.13 -11.46
C ILE A 200 6.77 -10.48 -10.12
N HIS A 201 6.98 -9.45 -9.30
CA HIS A 201 7.45 -9.60 -7.94
C HIS A 201 6.48 -8.95 -6.97
N ARG A 202 6.14 -9.66 -5.91
CA ARG A 202 5.23 -9.16 -4.89
C ARG A 202 5.72 -9.49 -3.50
N THR A 203 5.68 -8.49 -2.64
CA THR A 203 5.98 -8.63 -1.22
C THR A 203 4.88 -7.98 -0.41
N SER A 204 4.26 -8.73 0.50
CA SER A 204 3.34 -8.21 1.50
C SER A 204 3.81 -8.58 2.89
N SER A 205 3.92 -7.61 3.79
CA SER A 205 4.20 -7.85 5.20
C SER A 205 3.12 -7.20 6.06
N GLN A 206 2.63 -7.93 7.05
CA GLN A 206 1.80 -7.41 8.14
C GLN A 206 2.49 -7.81 9.44
N GLY A 207 2.51 -6.94 10.42
CA GLY A 207 2.80 -7.43 11.75
C GLY A 207 2.66 -6.42 12.87
N SER A 208 2.32 -6.96 14.02
CA SER A 208 1.93 -6.19 15.19
C SER A 208 2.57 -6.77 16.45
N GLU A 209 3.01 -5.88 17.35
CA GLU A 209 3.79 -6.25 18.53
C GLU A 209 3.12 -5.70 19.80
N TYR A 210 2.84 -6.59 20.76
CA TYR A 210 2.15 -6.31 22.03
C TYR A 210 2.88 -6.96 23.24
N PRO A 211 3.99 -6.37 23.72
CA PRO A 211 4.86 -7.02 24.70
C PRO A 211 4.37 -7.02 26.15
N TYR A 212 3.48 -6.10 26.58
CA TYR A 212 3.03 -6.03 27.98
C TYR A 212 1.55 -6.36 28.18
N TYR A 213 0.63 -5.75 27.43
CA TYR A 213 -0.82 -6.05 27.49
C TYR A 213 -1.39 -6.27 26.09
N ALA A 214 -2.15 -7.36 25.92
CA ALA A 214 -2.86 -7.67 24.68
C ALA A 214 -4.32 -7.19 24.75
N PRO A 215 -4.98 -6.92 23.60
CA PRO A 215 -6.40 -6.56 23.57
C PRO A 215 -7.33 -7.63 24.14
N ASP A 216 -8.45 -7.19 24.71
CA ASP A 216 -9.57 -8.06 25.12
C ASP A 216 -10.27 -8.67 23.89
N HIS A 217 -10.39 -7.88 22.83
CA HIS A 217 -10.93 -8.28 21.53
C HIS A 217 -9.98 -7.92 20.40
N LEU A 218 -9.45 -8.95 19.73
CA LEU A 218 -8.51 -8.78 18.63
C LEU A 218 -8.99 -9.46 17.34
N SER A 219 -9.06 -8.67 16.28
CA SER A 219 -9.30 -9.12 14.92
C SER A 219 -8.20 -8.62 13.99
N GLU A 220 -7.36 -9.54 13.52
CA GLU A 220 -6.32 -9.25 12.54
C GLU A 220 -6.62 -9.96 11.22
N ILE A 221 -6.77 -9.20 10.14
CA ILE A 221 -7.06 -9.74 8.82
C ILE A 221 -6.00 -9.25 7.84
N GLY A 222 -5.16 -10.18 7.37
CA GLY A 222 -4.24 -9.93 6.27
C GLY A 222 -4.62 -10.77 5.05
N LEU A 223 -5.01 -10.10 3.96
CA LEU A 223 -5.32 -10.77 2.71
C LEU A 223 -4.39 -10.28 1.60
N SER A 224 -3.75 -11.22 0.93
CA SER A 224 -2.98 -10.98 -0.27
C SER A 224 -3.65 -11.67 -1.44
N TRP A 225 -4.18 -10.90 -2.40
CA TRP A 225 -4.80 -11.47 -3.60
C TRP A 225 -4.00 -11.20 -4.86
N LEU A 226 -3.70 -12.27 -5.60
CA LEU A 226 -3.02 -12.21 -6.89
C LEU A 226 -3.92 -12.79 -7.98
N SER A 227 -4.19 -12.01 -9.03
CA SER A 227 -4.83 -12.53 -10.24
C SER A 227 -4.11 -12.11 -11.49
N ILE A 228 -3.61 -13.10 -12.21
CA ILE A 228 -2.87 -12.92 -13.44
C ILE A 228 -3.60 -13.72 -14.52
N ARG A 229 -4.04 -13.02 -15.57
CA ARG A 229 -4.72 -13.61 -16.73
C ARG A 229 -4.01 -13.18 -18.01
N PRO A 230 -2.90 -13.84 -18.37
CA PRO A 230 -2.18 -13.57 -19.58
C PRO A 230 -2.76 -14.40 -20.74
N ALA A 231 -3.18 -13.75 -21.82
CA ALA A 231 -3.42 -14.44 -23.08
C ALA A 231 -2.06 -14.62 -23.79
N LEU A 232 -1.41 -15.75 -23.54
CA LEU A 232 -0.06 -16.05 -24.02
C LEU A 232 -0.09 -16.45 -25.50
N ARG A 233 0.85 -15.91 -26.28
CA ARG A 233 1.18 -16.31 -27.65
C ARG A 233 2.67 -16.67 -27.71
N ASP A 234 3.14 -17.10 -28.88
CA ASP A 234 4.44 -17.73 -29.09
C ASP A 234 5.62 -17.04 -28.36
N ARG A 235 6.44 -17.87 -27.70
CA ARG A 235 7.72 -17.49 -27.05
C ARG A 235 7.58 -16.44 -25.93
N THR A 236 6.60 -16.60 -25.04
CA THR A 236 6.47 -15.77 -23.83
C THR A 236 7.22 -16.39 -22.66
N ILE A 237 7.97 -15.58 -21.91
CA ILE A 237 8.58 -15.97 -20.63
C ILE A 237 7.83 -15.27 -19.50
N LEU A 238 7.35 -16.05 -18.53
CA LEU A 238 6.70 -15.57 -17.33
C LEU A 238 7.52 -15.98 -16.11
N THR A 239 7.95 -15.00 -15.31
CA THR A 239 8.56 -15.23 -14.00
C THR A 239 7.72 -14.57 -12.92
N MET A 240 7.46 -15.30 -11.84
CA MET A 240 6.63 -14.84 -10.74
C MET A 240 7.29 -15.18 -9.41
N HIS A 241 7.31 -14.20 -8.52
CA HIS A 241 7.76 -14.36 -7.15
C HIS A 241 6.78 -13.63 -6.21
N GLN A 242 6.26 -14.36 -5.22
CA GLN A 242 5.38 -13.82 -4.18
C GLN A 242 5.94 -14.21 -2.81
N THR A 243 6.06 -13.21 -1.95
CA THR A 243 6.41 -13.38 -0.53
C THR A 243 5.36 -12.71 0.33
N SER A 244 4.77 -13.45 1.24
CA SER A 244 3.85 -12.93 2.25
C SER A 244 4.38 -13.23 3.64
N TYR A 245 4.37 -12.23 4.50
CA TYR A 245 4.77 -12.33 5.90
C TYR A 245 3.66 -11.78 6.79
N GLN A 246 3.26 -12.55 7.79
CA GLN A 246 2.36 -12.10 8.86
C GLN A 246 2.98 -12.52 10.19
N ARG A 247 3.09 -11.59 11.12
CA ARG A 247 3.64 -11.84 12.45
C ARG A 247 2.87 -11.04 13.48
N SER A 248 2.41 -11.72 14.51
CA SER A 248 1.77 -11.06 15.63
C SER A 248 2.34 -11.66 16.91
N ASP A 249 2.99 -10.84 17.73
CA ASP A 249 3.75 -11.28 18.89
C ASP A 249 3.06 -10.84 20.19
N TYR A 250 2.72 -11.83 21.04
CA TYR A 250 2.02 -11.65 22.32
C TYR A 250 2.73 -12.38 23.48
N PRO A 251 3.89 -11.91 23.95
CA PRO A 251 4.60 -12.55 25.04
C PRO A 251 3.90 -12.26 26.38
N GLY A 252 2.98 -13.11 26.83
CA GLY A 252 2.65 -13.21 28.26
C GLY A 252 1.20 -13.40 28.70
N TYR A 253 0.19 -13.25 27.84
CA TYR A 253 -1.22 -13.34 28.28
C TYR A 253 -2.12 -14.00 27.23
N PRO A 254 -3.08 -14.86 27.64
CA PRO A 254 -4.12 -15.33 26.74
C PRO A 254 -5.15 -14.22 26.52
N SER A 255 -5.32 -13.74 25.29
CA SER A 255 -6.48 -12.91 24.94
C SER A 255 -7.76 -13.77 24.97
N ASP A 256 -8.83 -13.22 25.54
CA ASP A 256 -10.09 -13.95 25.74
C ASP A 256 -10.81 -14.30 24.42
N ARG A 257 -10.57 -13.54 23.33
CA ARG A 257 -11.06 -13.83 21.97
C ARG A 257 -10.11 -13.33 20.88
N LEU A 258 -9.32 -14.25 20.30
CA LEU A 258 -8.42 -13.99 19.17
C LEU A 258 -9.04 -14.47 17.85
N THR A 259 -9.10 -13.59 16.84
CA THR A 259 -9.37 -13.97 15.45
C THR A 259 -8.27 -13.42 14.55
N ALA A 260 -7.33 -14.28 14.14
CA ALA A 260 -6.31 -13.94 13.16
C ALA A 260 -6.56 -14.71 11.85
N ILE A 261 -6.75 -13.99 10.75
CA ILE A 261 -6.97 -14.57 9.42
C ILE A 261 -5.88 -14.08 8.47
N GLY A 262 -5.07 -15.02 8.00
CA GLY A 262 -4.04 -14.81 7.00
C GLY A 262 -4.31 -15.63 5.75
N LEU A 263 -4.58 -14.99 4.60
CA LEU A 263 -4.71 -15.69 3.31
C LEU A 263 -3.80 -15.03 2.26
N SER A 264 -3.04 -15.87 1.54
CA SER A 264 -2.03 -15.45 0.55
C SER A 264 -2.15 -16.17 -0.78
#